data_AF-A0A7W0J798-F1
#
_entry.id   AF-A0A7W0J798-F1
#
_cell.length_a   1.000
_cell.length_b   1.000
_cell.length_c   1.000
_cell.angle_alpha   90.00
_cell.angle_beta   90.00
_cell.angle_gamma   90.00
#
_symmetry.space_group_name_H-M   'P 1'
#
loop_
_entity.id
_entity.type
_entity.pdbx_description
1 polymer ?
#
loop_
_entity_poly.entity_id
_entity_poly.type
_entity_poly.pdbx_seq_one_letter_code
_entity_poly.pdbx_strand_id
1 'polypeptide(L)'
;MSIAGLFGTKVYSLLGQPEPDPELVKIYNSFSHLTGEYRVKLAHALWEAQTEMSQKGVTVRSEEAKQILRESFTKWGFESAGNNKH
;
A
#
# COMPACT_ATOMS: atom_id res chain seq x y z
N MET A 1 12.00 -9.09 5.41
CA MET A 1 12.02 -8.81 3.96
C MET A 1 10.92 -9.64 3.32
N SER A 2 10.01 -9.03 2.54
CA SER A 2 9.03 -9.80 1.76
C SER A 2 9.62 -10.19 0.41
N ILE A 3 9.16 -11.31 -0.17
CA ILE A 3 9.58 -11.79 -1.50
C ILE A 3 9.35 -10.72 -2.57
N ALA A 4 8.25 -9.96 -2.47
CA ALA A 4 7.97 -8.82 -3.35
C ALA A 4 9.02 -7.69 -3.26
N GLY A 5 9.60 -7.47 -2.08
CA GLY A 5 10.69 -6.50 -1.89
C GLY A 5 12.03 -6.95 -2.47
N LEU A 6 12.24 -8.26 -2.65
CA LEU A 6 13.48 -8.82 -3.18
C LEU A 6 13.44 -8.98 -4.72
N PHE A 7 12.26 -9.25 -5.30
CA PHE A 7 12.13 -9.58 -6.72
C PHE A 7 11.25 -8.62 -7.53
N GLY A 8 10.62 -7.63 -6.90
CA GLY A 8 9.75 -6.66 -7.56
C GLY A 8 8.41 -7.24 -8.03
N THR A 9 7.62 -6.42 -8.73
CA THR A 9 6.24 -6.77 -9.16
C THR A 9 6.18 -7.94 -10.14
N LYS A 10 7.27 -8.23 -10.86
CA LYS A 10 7.37 -9.34 -11.82
C LYS A 10 7.28 -10.74 -11.19
N VAL A 11 7.46 -10.87 -9.88
CA VAL A 11 7.27 -12.16 -9.21
C VAL A 11 5.79 -12.50 -8.97
N TYR A 12 4.91 -11.51 -8.93
CA TYR A 12 3.46 -11.78 -8.82
C TYR A 12 2.98 -12.60 -10.02
N SER A 13 3.31 -12.18 -11.23
CA SER A 13 2.97 -12.93 -12.46
C SER A 13 3.59 -14.32 -12.48
N LEU A 14 4.84 -14.49 -12.00
CA LEU A 14 5.50 -15.80 -11.91
C LEU A 14 4.85 -16.73 -10.89
N LEU A 15 4.24 -16.20 -9.84
CA LEU A 15 3.52 -16.95 -8.81
C LEU A 15 2.03 -17.12 -9.13
N GLY A 16 1.56 -16.67 -10.31
CA GLY A 16 0.14 -16.65 -10.65
C GLY A 16 -0.71 -15.75 -9.73
N GLN A 17 -0.06 -14.81 -9.03
CA GLN A 17 -0.72 -13.84 -8.18
C GLN A 17 -1.11 -12.59 -8.98
N PRO A 18 -2.22 -11.93 -8.62
CA PRO A 18 -2.59 -10.67 -9.25
C PRO A 18 -1.50 -9.64 -9.01
N GLU A 19 -1.09 -8.95 -10.07
CA GLU A 19 -0.14 -7.86 -9.95
C GLU A 19 -0.76 -6.71 -9.13
N PRO A 20 0.06 -5.98 -8.35
CA PRO A 20 -0.41 -4.80 -7.64
C PRO A 20 -0.91 -3.73 -8.62
N ASP A 21 -1.95 -3.01 -8.23
CA ASP A 21 -2.50 -1.93 -9.04
C ASP A 21 -1.39 -0.89 -9.36
N PRO A 22 -1.24 -0.46 -10.62
CA PRO A 22 -0.19 0.48 -11.03
C PRO A 22 -0.16 1.78 -10.23
N GLU A 23 -1.30 2.22 -9.71
CA GLU A 23 -1.40 3.43 -8.88
C GLU A 23 -0.81 3.21 -7.48
N LEU A 24 -1.03 2.04 -6.89
CA LEU A 24 -0.38 1.66 -5.63
C LEU A 24 1.14 1.51 -5.80
N VAL A 25 1.59 1.00 -6.95
CA VAL A 25 3.01 0.95 -7.29
C VAL A 25 3.61 2.35 -7.41
N LYS A 26 2.88 3.31 -8.01
CA LYS A 26 3.31 4.72 -8.07
C LYS A 26 3.43 5.33 -6.67
N ILE A 27 2.46 5.07 -5.78
CA ILE A 27 2.52 5.52 -4.39
C ILE A 27 3.75 4.91 -3.70
N TYR A 28 3.97 3.60 -3.81
CA TYR A 28 5.15 2.96 -3.23
C TYR A 28 6.47 3.62 -3.69
N ASN A 29 6.58 3.91 -4.99
CA ASN A 29 7.78 4.50 -5.59
C ASN A 29 7.99 5.97 -5.24
N SER A 30 6.93 6.75 -4.96
CA SER A 30 7.08 8.16 -4.53
C SER A 30 7.77 8.28 -3.17
N PHE A 31 7.67 7.24 -2.34
CA PHE A 31 8.38 7.12 -1.06
C PHE A 31 9.71 6.37 -1.18
N SER A 32 10.40 6.45 -2.32
CA SER A 32 11.70 5.79 -2.56
C SER A 32 12.80 6.15 -1.55
N HIS A 33 12.66 7.28 -0.86
CA HIS A 33 13.54 7.73 0.22
C HIS A 33 13.35 6.96 1.54
N LEU A 34 12.22 6.27 1.74
CA LEU A 34 12.05 5.38 2.90
C LEU A 34 12.96 4.17 2.75
N THR A 35 13.62 3.78 3.84
CA THR A 35 14.52 2.62 3.87
C THR A 35 14.19 1.69 5.03
N GLY A 36 14.65 0.44 4.95
CA GLY A 36 14.50 -0.52 6.03
C GLY A 36 13.04 -0.77 6.41
N GLU A 37 12.74 -0.71 7.71
CA GLU A 37 11.44 -1.07 8.27
C GLU A 37 10.29 -0.19 7.75
N TYR A 38 10.50 1.12 7.57
CA TYR A 38 9.45 2.01 7.08
C TYR A 38 9.01 1.66 5.66
N ARG A 39 9.94 1.26 4.80
CA ARG A 39 9.62 0.83 3.43
C ARG A 39 8.85 -0.50 3.41
N VAL A 40 9.15 -1.39 4.37
CA VAL A 40 8.40 -2.64 4.57
C VAL A 40 6.99 -2.35 5.08
N LYS A 41 6.84 -1.47 6.07
CA LYS A 41 5.53 -1.01 6.58
C LYS A 41 4.66 -0.41 5.48
N LEU A 42 5.24 0.42 4.62
CA LEU A 42 4.51 1.02 3.48
C LEU A 42 4.01 -0.05 2.50
N ALA A 43 4.85 -1.03 2.17
CA ALA A 43 4.46 -2.13 1.29
C ALA A 43 3.30 -2.94 1.88
N HIS A 44 3.34 -3.22 3.19
CA HIS A 44 2.26 -3.92 3.87
C HIS A 44 0.96 -3.12 3.90
N ALA A 45 1.04 -1.82 4.16
CA ALA A 45 -0.14 -0.96 4.18
C ALA A 45 -0.81 -0.89 2.79
N LEU A 46 -0.02 -0.75 1.72
CA LEU A 46 -0.55 -0.76 0.36
C LEU A 46 -1.19 -2.11 -0.01
N TRP A 47 -0.58 -3.22 0.39
CA TRP A 47 -1.13 -4.56 0.13
C TRP A 47 -2.44 -4.80 0.89
N GLU A 48 -2.51 -4.38 2.15
CA GLU A 48 -3.73 -4.49 2.96
C GLU A 48 -4.86 -3.65 2.35
N ALA A 49 -4.57 -2.41 1.98
CA ALA A 49 -5.53 -1.54 1.30
C ALA A 49 -6.03 -2.15 -0.03
N GLN A 50 -5.12 -2.71 -0.85
CA GLN A 50 -5.50 -3.37 -2.11
C GLN A 50 -6.41 -4.57 -1.88
N THR A 51 -6.12 -5.36 -0.84
CA THR A 51 -6.90 -6.55 -0.50
C THR A 51 -8.31 -6.16 -0.08
N GLU A 52 -8.43 -5.13 0.76
CA GLU A 52 -9.72 -4.61 1.20
C GLU A 52 -10.54 -4.02 0.05
N MET A 53 -9.91 -3.21 -0.82
CA MET A 53 -10.56 -2.68 -2.01
C MET A 53 -11.09 -3.80 -2.92
N SER A 54 -10.29 -4.85 -3.13
CA SER A 54 -10.68 -6.00 -3.95
C SER A 54 -11.88 -6.74 -3.36
N GLN A 55 -11.93 -6.92 -2.03
CA GLN A 55 -13.06 -7.53 -1.35
C GLN A 55 -14.34 -6.68 -1.44
N LYS A 56 -14.21 -5.35 -1.44
CA LYS A 56 -15.31 -4.40 -1.53
C LYS A 56 -15.71 -4.07 -2.98
N GLY A 57 -15.00 -4.57 -3.98
CA GLY A 57 -15.20 -4.19 -5.39
C GLY A 57 -14.88 -2.72 -5.68
N VAL A 58 -14.02 -2.10 -4.87
CA VAL A 58 -13.61 -0.70 -4.96
C VAL A 58 -12.39 -0.60 -5.88
N THR A 59 -12.38 0.41 -6.75
CA THR A 59 -11.21 0.70 -7.59
C THR A 59 -10.30 1.71 -6.89
N VAL A 60 -8.98 1.59 -7.08
CA VAL A 60 -7.97 2.41 -6.37
C VAL A 60 -8.16 3.93 -6.58
N ARG A 61 -8.81 4.34 -7.67
CA ARG A 61 -9.04 5.74 -8.05
C ARG A 61 -10.27 6.37 -7.40
N SER A 62 -11.08 5.61 -6.69
CA SER A 62 -12.33 6.12 -6.13
C SER A 62 -12.08 6.96 -4.87
N GLU A 63 -13.06 7.78 -4.47
CA GLU A 63 -12.97 8.52 -3.21
C GLU A 63 -12.96 7.57 -2.00
N GLU A 64 -13.70 6.46 -2.10
CA GLU A 64 -13.74 5.40 -1.09
C GLU A 64 -12.37 4.75 -0.91
N ALA A 65 -11.60 4.58 -1.99
CA ALA A 65 -10.24 4.04 -1.92
C ALA A 65 -9.29 4.91 -1.09
N LYS A 66 -9.48 6.24 -1.10
CA LYS A 66 -8.66 7.15 -0.27
C LYS A 66 -8.87 6.90 1.22
N GLN A 67 -10.11 6.60 1.62
CA GLN A 67 -10.42 6.28 3.02
C GLN A 67 -9.78 4.96 3.43
N ILE A 68 -9.89 3.91 2.60
CA ILE A 68 -9.25 2.61 2.83
C ILE A 68 -7.72 2.76 2.95
N LEU A 69 -7.09 3.54 2.06
CA LEU A 69 -5.65 3.82 2.13
C LEU A 69 -5.28 4.56 3.42
N ARG A 70 -6.06 5.56 3.82
CA ARG A 70 -5.82 6.31 5.06
C ARG A 70 -5.91 5.42 6.30
N GLU A 71 -6.92 4.57 6.37
CA GLU A 71 -7.11 3.64 7.48
C GLU A 71 -5.95 2.66 7.58
N SER A 72 -5.55 2.08 6.43
CA SER A 72 -4.40 1.20 6.38
C SER A 72 -3.09 1.91 6.76
N PHE A 73 -2.84 3.10 6.22
CA PHE A 73 -1.65 3.89 6.55
C PHE A 73 -1.57 4.21 8.04
N THR A 74 -2.69 4.62 8.64
CA THR A 74 -2.79 4.86 10.09
C THR A 74 -2.44 3.60 10.88
N LYS A 75 -3.04 2.46 10.53
CA LYS A 75 -2.77 1.16 11.20
C LYS A 75 -1.29 0.77 11.15
N TRP A 76 -0.60 1.10 10.07
CA TRP A 76 0.82 0.80 9.87
C TRP A 76 1.76 1.90 10.39
N GLY A 77 1.25 2.90 11.10
CA GLY A 77 2.02 3.95 11.78
C GLY A 77 2.37 5.15 10.90
N PHE A 78 1.74 5.30 9.74
CA PHE A 78 1.81 6.50 8.91
C PHE A 78 0.67 7.44 9.30
N GLU A 79 0.80 8.04 10.48
CA GLU A 79 -0.17 9.03 10.94
C GLU A 79 0.06 10.35 10.20
N SER A 80 -1.04 10.96 9.76
CA SER A 80 -1.05 12.38 9.42
C SER A 80 -0.87 13.16 10.72
N ALA A 81 0.14 14.04 10.80
CA ALA A 81 0.33 15.00 11.88
C ALA A 81 -0.76 16.10 11.91
N GLY A 82 -2.03 15.72 11.77
CA GLY A 82 -3.16 16.61 11.62
C GLY A 82 -4.41 16.05 12.29
N ASN A 83 -4.36 15.95 13.62
CA ASN A 83 -5.45 16.32 14.53
C ASN A 83 -5.05 16.04 15.98
N ASN A 84 -4.05 16.77 16.47
CA ASN A 84 -4.06 17.19 17.87
C ASN A 84 -4.60 18.62 17.90
N LYS A 85 -5.88 18.76 18.23
CA LYS A 85 -6.42 19.88 19.00
C LYS A 85 -7.83 19.51 19.49
N HIS A 86 -7.89 19.37 20.82
CA HIS A 86 -8.99 19.51 21.78
C HIS A 86 -10.40 19.81 21.27
#